data_AF-A0A7V5GSG4-F1
#
_entry.id   AF-A0A7V5GSG4-F1
#
_cell.length_a   1.000
_cell.length_b   1.000
_cell.length_c   1.000
_cell.angle_alpha   90.00
_cell.angle_beta   90.00
_cell.angle_gamma   90.00
#
_symmetry.space_group_name_H-M   'P 1'
#
loop_
_entity.id
_entity.type
_entity.pdbx_description
1 polymer ?
#
loop_
_entity_poly.entity_id
_entity_poly.type
_entity_poly.pdbx_seq_one_letter_code
_entity_poly.pdbx_strand_id
1 'polypeptide(L)'
;WSDTKNEITDAVRDSMDKEGPVYSMVYSKARGSESVVAQMSGMKGLMAGPTGETIELPVKSCFKEGLNVLEYFISTHGARKGMADTALRTATAGYLTRRLVDVAQDVIVREADCHDTEGIYIFKKDSDRIGQSFGDRVVGRIVTEEVVNLKTGEIIAKKGEMISKKQGELIEKLGIDKVKIRSIVTCKTSRGICQKCYGKDLGRGNLVEVGQAVGIVAAQAIGEPGTQLTMRTFHIGGVAGSDITQGLPRVEEIFEARSPKGEAIISEVAGKIVAIEKNKKNISIKIETKDKQKTIKEYQVPARSTLKVEKGDLVGQGSQLSEGHIDLKKLYKTMGWKEVYHYILREIQEVYASQGESINDKHIEIIIRQMFSRELILDGGDSNFSVGDIVEADEVNEINKKIEKTGGKKVKGEKLLLGITKVALSTESFLSAASFQETARVLINAAVEGKEDKLRGLKENVIIGKLIPAGTGYKKDKK
;
A
#
# COMPACT_ATOMS: atom_id res chain seq x y z
N TRP A 1 -25.10 -27.57 0.24
CA TRP A 1 -25.67 -26.52 -0.63
C TRP A 1 -24.63 -25.88 -1.52
N SER A 2 -23.51 -25.36 -0.97
CA SER A 2 -22.43 -24.84 -1.82
C SER A 2 -21.88 -25.88 -2.79
N ASP A 3 -21.61 -27.10 -2.33
CA ASP A 3 -21.11 -28.18 -3.18
C ASP A 3 -22.10 -28.53 -4.29
N THR A 4 -23.39 -28.64 -3.95
CA THR A 4 -24.48 -28.84 -4.92
C THR A 4 -24.54 -27.74 -5.98
N LYS A 5 -24.32 -26.47 -5.59
CA LYS A 5 -24.25 -25.37 -6.55
C LYS A 5 -23.04 -25.52 -7.49
N ASN A 6 -21.90 -25.96 -6.98
CA ASN A 6 -20.71 -26.18 -7.79
C ASN A 6 -20.95 -27.31 -8.81
N GLU A 7 -21.53 -28.43 -8.39
CA GLU A 7 -21.91 -29.54 -9.29
C GLU A 7 -22.88 -29.07 -10.40
N ILE A 8 -23.88 -28.24 -10.06
CA ILE A 8 -24.79 -27.64 -11.04
C ILE A 8 -24.05 -26.68 -11.98
N THR A 9 -23.09 -25.90 -11.46
CA THR A 9 -22.29 -24.97 -12.26
C THR A 9 -21.45 -25.70 -13.29
N ASP A 10 -20.84 -26.83 -12.91
CA ASP A 10 -20.08 -27.68 -13.82
C ASP A 10 -20.98 -28.32 -14.88
N ALA A 11 -22.18 -28.80 -14.50
CA ALA A 11 -23.15 -29.32 -15.46
C ALA A 11 -23.66 -28.25 -16.45
N VAL A 12 -23.88 -27.02 -15.99
CA VAL A 12 -24.24 -25.88 -16.86
C VAL A 12 -23.09 -25.54 -17.82
N ARG A 13 -21.85 -25.64 -17.36
CA ARG A 13 -20.66 -25.40 -18.19
C ARG A 13 -20.53 -26.43 -19.31
N ASP A 14 -20.72 -27.71 -18.99
CA ASP A 14 -20.58 -28.81 -19.95
C ASP A 14 -21.73 -28.89 -20.95
N SER A 15 -22.94 -28.46 -20.54
CA SER A 15 -24.13 -28.43 -21.41
C SER A 15 -24.20 -27.18 -22.32
N MET A 16 -23.28 -26.23 -22.18
CA MET A 16 -23.29 -25.00 -22.95
C MET A 16 -22.86 -25.26 -24.40
N ASP A 17 -23.67 -24.77 -25.35
CA ASP A 17 -23.33 -24.83 -26.77
C ASP A 17 -22.08 -23.97 -27.07
N LYS A 18 -21.01 -24.64 -27.52
CA LYS A 18 -19.71 -24.02 -27.79
C LYS A 18 -19.74 -23.05 -28.98
N GLU A 19 -20.69 -23.20 -29.89
CA GLU A 19 -20.90 -22.27 -31.00
C GLU A 19 -21.95 -21.20 -30.67
N GLY A 20 -22.56 -21.29 -29.50
CA GLY A 20 -23.60 -20.39 -29.05
C GLY A 20 -23.09 -18.97 -28.73
N PRO A 21 -23.98 -17.96 -28.80
CA PRO A 21 -23.63 -16.58 -28.49
C PRO A 21 -23.24 -16.39 -27.02
N VAL A 22 -23.88 -17.11 -26.09
CA VAL A 22 -23.57 -17.02 -24.64
C VAL A 22 -22.17 -17.55 -24.35
N TYR A 23 -21.81 -18.69 -24.93
CA TYR A 23 -20.46 -19.25 -24.82
C TYR A 23 -19.44 -18.27 -25.40
N SER A 24 -19.71 -17.75 -26.60
CA SER A 24 -18.86 -16.76 -27.24
C SER A 24 -18.64 -15.54 -26.34
N MET A 25 -19.68 -14.96 -25.74
CA MET A 25 -19.57 -13.78 -24.86
C MET A 25 -18.72 -14.02 -23.61
N VAL A 26 -18.86 -15.19 -22.97
CA VAL A 26 -18.16 -15.53 -21.72
C VAL A 26 -16.70 -15.90 -22.00
N TYR A 27 -16.45 -16.80 -22.97
CA TYR A 27 -15.10 -17.29 -23.25
C TYR A 27 -14.25 -16.32 -24.08
N SER A 28 -14.87 -15.43 -24.87
CA SER A 28 -14.15 -14.28 -25.44
C SER A 28 -13.83 -13.21 -24.39
N LYS A 29 -14.32 -13.36 -23.14
CA LYS A 29 -14.23 -12.37 -22.07
C LYS A 29 -14.83 -11.01 -22.44
N ALA A 30 -15.77 -10.99 -23.39
CA ALA A 30 -16.44 -9.75 -23.79
C ALA A 30 -17.38 -9.26 -22.68
N ARG A 31 -18.20 -10.16 -22.12
CA ARG A 31 -19.10 -9.84 -21.01
C ARG A 31 -19.66 -11.11 -20.36
N GLY A 32 -19.72 -11.09 -19.02
CA GLY A 32 -20.27 -12.18 -18.22
C GLY A 32 -19.22 -13.21 -17.81
N SER A 33 -19.54 -13.96 -16.76
CA SER A 33 -18.72 -15.04 -16.21
C SER A 33 -19.54 -16.33 -16.15
N GLU A 34 -18.87 -17.47 -16.02
CA GLU A 34 -19.53 -18.76 -15.81
C GLU A 34 -20.47 -18.71 -14.59
N SER A 35 -20.08 -18.00 -13.54
CA SER A 35 -20.91 -17.79 -12.35
C SER A 35 -22.21 -17.01 -12.61
N VAL A 36 -22.23 -16.11 -13.59
CA VAL A 36 -23.46 -15.39 -14.01
C VAL A 36 -24.35 -16.32 -14.82
N VAL A 37 -23.79 -17.13 -15.72
CA VAL A 37 -24.56 -18.08 -16.52
C VAL A 37 -25.18 -19.18 -15.66
N ALA A 38 -24.45 -19.66 -14.65
CA ALA A 38 -24.96 -20.61 -13.66
C ALA A 38 -26.16 -20.07 -12.88
N GLN A 39 -26.18 -18.77 -12.55
CA GLN A 39 -27.36 -18.14 -11.92
C GLN A 39 -28.54 -18.00 -12.89
N MET A 40 -28.27 -17.80 -14.19
CA MET A 40 -29.32 -17.66 -15.20
C MET A 40 -30.03 -18.99 -15.51
N SER A 41 -29.28 -20.10 -15.53
CA SER A 41 -29.76 -21.38 -16.09
C SER A 41 -29.62 -22.60 -15.19
N GLY A 42 -28.93 -22.49 -14.05
CA GLY A 42 -28.70 -23.57 -13.10
C GLY A 42 -29.37 -23.32 -11.76
N MET A 43 -28.63 -22.74 -10.81
CA MET A 43 -29.11 -22.45 -9.47
C MET A 43 -28.49 -21.15 -8.97
N LYS A 44 -29.30 -20.26 -8.37
CA LYS A 44 -28.77 -19.02 -7.77
C LYS A 44 -27.96 -19.31 -6.50
N GLY A 45 -28.49 -20.17 -5.63
CA GLY A 45 -27.79 -20.73 -4.47
C GLY A 45 -28.00 -19.97 -3.17
N LEU A 46 -27.01 -20.04 -2.29
CA LEU A 46 -27.04 -19.41 -0.97
C LEU A 46 -26.91 -17.89 -1.07
N MET A 47 -27.75 -17.19 -0.29
CA MET A 47 -27.75 -15.73 -0.22
C MET A 47 -27.17 -15.23 1.10
N ALA A 48 -26.46 -14.10 1.07
CA ALA A 48 -25.98 -13.41 2.26
C ALA A 48 -27.07 -12.48 2.84
N GLY A 49 -27.28 -12.55 4.16
CA GLY A 49 -28.14 -11.64 4.89
C GLY A 49 -27.50 -10.26 5.11
N PRO A 50 -28.24 -9.28 5.68
CA PRO A 50 -27.74 -7.94 5.96
C PRO A 50 -26.51 -7.94 6.89
N THR A 51 -26.45 -8.88 7.83
CA THR A 51 -25.32 -9.07 8.76
C THR A 51 -24.08 -9.69 8.08
N GLY A 52 -24.22 -10.22 6.86
CA GLY A 52 -23.18 -10.98 6.16
C GLY A 52 -23.22 -12.48 6.42
N GLU A 53 -24.07 -12.92 7.35
CA GLU A 53 -24.31 -14.34 7.59
C GLU A 53 -25.01 -14.98 6.40
N THR A 54 -24.72 -16.26 6.15
CA THR A 54 -25.34 -17.00 5.07
C THR A 54 -26.74 -17.45 5.49
N ILE A 55 -27.74 -17.17 4.68
CA ILE A 55 -29.11 -17.62 4.90
C ILE A 55 -29.18 -19.12 4.59
N GLU A 56 -29.62 -19.92 5.55
CA GLU A 56 -29.64 -21.40 5.43
C GLU A 56 -30.52 -21.91 4.30
N LEU A 57 -31.62 -21.20 3.99
CA LEU A 57 -32.53 -21.53 2.90
C LEU A 57 -31.98 -20.99 1.55
N PRO A 58 -31.56 -21.88 0.61
CA PRO A 58 -31.03 -21.43 -0.67
C PRO A 58 -32.15 -21.08 -1.66
N VAL A 59 -31.81 -20.28 -2.67
CA VAL A 59 -32.63 -20.09 -3.86
C VAL A 59 -32.31 -21.22 -4.85
N LYS A 60 -33.28 -22.13 -5.05
CA LYS A 60 -33.11 -23.32 -5.89
C LYS A 60 -33.35 -22.99 -7.35
N SER A 61 -34.34 -22.15 -7.63
CA SER A 61 -34.73 -21.77 -8.98
C SER A 61 -33.68 -20.87 -9.66
N CYS A 62 -33.64 -20.87 -10.99
CA CYS A 62 -32.81 -19.97 -11.79
C CYS A 62 -33.64 -18.84 -12.43
N PHE A 63 -32.97 -17.84 -13.02
CA PHE A 63 -33.68 -16.73 -13.68
C PHE A 63 -34.49 -17.16 -14.91
N LYS A 64 -34.09 -18.25 -15.60
CA LYS A 64 -34.84 -18.81 -16.72
C LYS A 64 -36.15 -19.45 -16.29
N GLU A 65 -36.18 -20.10 -15.13
CA GLU A 65 -37.38 -20.75 -14.58
C GLU A 65 -38.29 -19.76 -13.84
N GLY A 66 -37.70 -18.67 -13.33
CA GLY A 66 -38.38 -17.69 -12.49
C GLY A 66 -38.19 -17.99 -11.00
N LEU A 67 -38.31 -16.95 -10.16
CA LEU A 67 -38.17 -17.05 -8.70
C LEU A 67 -39.54 -16.99 -8.05
N ASN A 68 -39.78 -17.83 -7.05
CA ASN A 68 -40.97 -17.69 -6.20
C ASN A 68 -40.85 -16.45 -5.29
N VAL A 69 -41.96 -16.03 -4.67
CA VAL A 69 -42.01 -14.80 -3.85
C VAL A 69 -40.98 -14.82 -2.72
N LEU A 70 -40.81 -15.97 -2.06
CA LEU A 70 -39.88 -16.11 -0.94
C LEU A 70 -38.41 -16.07 -1.41
N GLU A 71 -38.09 -16.76 -2.50
CA GLU A 71 -36.75 -16.76 -3.12
C GLU A 71 -36.36 -15.37 -3.62
N TYR A 72 -37.31 -14.66 -4.24
CA TYR A 72 -37.11 -13.27 -4.62
C TYR A 72 -36.88 -12.39 -3.39
N PHE A 73 -37.70 -12.51 -2.35
CA PHE A 73 -37.55 -11.74 -1.11
C PHE A 73 -36.20 -12.00 -0.41
N ILE A 74 -35.76 -13.26 -0.29
CA ILE A 74 -34.44 -13.62 0.25
C ILE A 74 -33.33 -12.95 -0.59
N SER A 75 -33.46 -12.98 -1.91
CA SER A 75 -32.49 -12.34 -2.80
C SER A 75 -32.40 -10.83 -2.65
N THR A 76 -33.46 -10.15 -2.20
CA THR A 76 -33.44 -8.68 -2.06
C THR A 76 -32.53 -8.20 -0.93
N HIS A 77 -32.29 -9.02 0.10
CA HIS A 77 -31.46 -8.65 1.25
C HIS A 77 -30.01 -8.39 0.82
N GLY A 78 -29.41 -9.36 0.13
CA GLY A 78 -28.06 -9.25 -0.42
C GLY A 78 -27.92 -8.11 -1.43
N ALA A 79 -28.90 -7.97 -2.33
CA ALA A 79 -28.89 -6.91 -3.34
C ALA A 79 -28.98 -5.51 -2.71
N ARG A 80 -29.89 -5.32 -1.74
CA ARG A 80 -30.04 -4.03 -1.02
C ARG A 80 -28.80 -3.68 -0.23
N LYS A 81 -28.20 -4.67 0.45
CA LYS A 81 -26.92 -4.49 1.15
C LYS A 81 -25.83 -4.05 0.17
N GLY A 82 -25.67 -4.77 -0.95
CA GLY A 82 -24.67 -4.43 -1.97
C GLY A 82 -24.83 -3.02 -2.54
N MET A 83 -26.07 -2.60 -2.84
CA MET A 83 -26.34 -1.23 -3.30
C MET A 83 -26.03 -0.18 -2.24
N ALA A 84 -26.44 -0.41 -0.98
CA ALA A 84 -26.19 0.51 0.11
C ALA A 84 -24.69 0.63 0.43
N ASP A 85 -23.98 -0.50 0.51
CA ASP A 85 -22.54 -0.55 0.71
C ASP A 85 -21.82 0.19 -0.41
N THR A 86 -22.23 0.01 -1.65
CA THR A 86 -21.57 0.70 -2.77
C THR A 86 -21.79 2.21 -2.71
N ALA A 87 -23.01 2.66 -2.42
CA ALA A 87 -23.31 4.09 -2.28
C ALA A 87 -22.51 4.74 -1.14
N LEU A 88 -22.38 4.06 0.00
CA LEU A 88 -21.66 4.59 1.16
C LEU A 88 -20.13 4.52 1.01
N ARG A 89 -19.61 3.38 0.53
CA ARG A 89 -18.15 3.13 0.48
C ARG A 89 -17.45 3.88 -0.65
N THR A 90 -18.17 4.24 -1.71
CA THR A 90 -17.63 5.12 -2.77
C THR A 90 -17.14 6.45 -2.18
N ALA A 91 -17.88 7.02 -1.23
CA ALA A 91 -17.47 8.25 -0.56
C ALA A 91 -16.18 8.06 0.26
N THR A 92 -16.02 6.92 0.94
CA THR A 92 -14.80 6.59 1.69
C THR A 92 -13.58 6.45 0.78
N ALA A 93 -13.74 5.79 -0.38
CA ALA A 93 -12.68 5.65 -1.38
C ALA A 93 -12.27 6.99 -2.01
N GLY A 94 -13.26 7.81 -2.38
CA GLY A 94 -13.00 9.17 -2.87
C GLY A 94 -12.30 10.04 -1.82
N TYR A 95 -12.70 9.91 -0.55
CA TYR A 95 -12.04 10.61 0.56
C TYR A 95 -10.61 10.13 0.80
N LEU A 96 -10.31 8.83 0.67
CA LEU A 96 -8.94 8.32 0.69
C LEU A 96 -8.12 8.94 -0.45
N THR A 97 -8.66 8.98 -1.66
CA THR A 97 -7.99 9.59 -2.83
C THR A 97 -7.63 11.05 -2.57
N ARG A 98 -8.57 11.83 -2.01
CA ARG A 98 -8.31 13.21 -1.59
C ARG A 98 -7.12 13.29 -0.62
N ARG A 99 -7.12 12.49 0.45
CA ARG A 99 -6.00 12.45 1.42
C ARG A 99 -4.67 12.07 0.78
N LEU A 100 -4.66 11.12 -0.14
CA LEU A 100 -3.46 10.72 -0.87
C LEU A 100 -2.91 11.88 -1.72
N VAL A 101 -3.79 12.64 -2.39
CA VAL A 101 -3.41 13.84 -3.15
C VAL A 101 -2.82 14.89 -2.23
N ASP A 102 -3.46 15.17 -1.09
CA ASP A 102 -3.01 16.18 -0.13
C ASP A 102 -1.60 15.90 0.42
N VAL A 103 -1.25 14.63 0.58
CA VAL A 103 0.08 14.20 1.04
C VAL A 103 1.12 14.15 -0.08
N ALA A 104 0.71 13.74 -1.29
CA ALA A 104 1.65 13.46 -2.37
C ALA A 104 1.87 14.64 -3.33
N GLN A 105 1.02 15.68 -3.31
CA GLN A 105 1.04 16.76 -4.31
C GLN A 105 2.39 17.45 -4.48
N ASP A 106 3.19 17.56 -3.43
CA ASP A 106 4.48 18.27 -3.47
C ASP A 106 5.63 17.38 -3.97
N VAL A 107 5.35 16.11 -4.28
CA VAL A 107 6.31 15.17 -4.87
C VAL A 107 6.39 15.37 -6.38
N ILE A 108 7.42 16.11 -6.78
CA ILE A 108 7.73 16.44 -8.17
C ILE A 108 9.15 15.96 -8.49
N VAL A 109 9.39 15.60 -9.74
CA VAL A 109 10.74 15.29 -10.22
C VAL A 109 11.55 16.57 -10.36
N ARG A 110 12.60 16.75 -9.56
CA ARG A 110 13.38 18.02 -9.53
C ARG A 110 14.74 17.94 -10.22
N GLU A 111 15.37 16.78 -10.17
CA GLU A 111 16.74 16.61 -10.67
C GLU A 111 16.92 15.28 -11.41
N ALA A 112 18.01 15.15 -12.17
CA ALA A 112 18.28 13.93 -12.91
C ALA A 112 18.74 12.78 -11.99
N ASP A 113 19.66 13.06 -11.08
CA ASP A 113 20.28 12.04 -10.23
C ASP A 113 20.65 12.59 -8.85
N CYS A 114 20.15 11.94 -7.79
CA CYS A 114 20.53 12.24 -6.41
C CYS A 114 21.76 11.46 -5.90
N HIS A 115 22.40 10.67 -6.77
CA HIS A 115 23.55 9.82 -6.49
C HIS A 115 23.37 8.83 -5.34
N ASP A 116 22.14 8.35 -5.14
CA ASP A 116 21.85 7.33 -4.14
C ASP A 116 22.49 5.97 -4.49
N THR A 117 23.08 5.33 -3.48
CA THR A 117 23.76 4.02 -3.55
C THR A 117 23.14 2.99 -2.61
N GLU A 118 22.17 3.39 -1.76
CA GLU A 118 21.57 2.50 -0.77
C GLU A 118 20.60 1.53 -1.42
N GLY A 119 19.66 2.04 -2.24
CA GLY A 119 18.66 1.25 -2.94
C GLY A 119 17.81 0.34 -2.02
N ILE A 120 16.95 -0.46 -2.65
CA ILE A 120 16.09 -1.45 -1.98
C ILE A 120 16.08 -2.75 -2.79
N TYR A 121 15.97 -3.89 -2.10
CA TYR A 121 15.81 -5.19 -2.74
C TYR A 121 14.35 -5.48 -3.05
N ILE A 122 14.04 -5.85 -4.29
CA ILE A 122 12.77 -6.51 -4.60
C ILE A 122 13.02 -8.01 -4.61
N PHE A 123 12.18 -8.76 -3.92
CA PHE A 123 12.26 -10.22 -3.82
C PHE A 123 11.26 -10.90 -4.75
N LYS A 124 11.69 -11.98 -5.41
CA LYS A 124 10.82 -12.83 -6.22
C LYS A 124 9.69 -13.46 -5.39
N LYS A 125 9.99 -13.87 -4.15
CA LYS A 125 9.01 -14.46 -3.22
C LYS A 125 7.78 -13.57 -2.98
N ASP A 126 7.96 -12.25 -2.95
CA ASP A 126 6.84 -11.32 -2.80
C ASP A 126 6.01 -11.27 -4.09
N SER A 127 6.66 -11.32 -5.25
CA SER A 127 5.98 -11.37 -6.55
C SER A 127 5.15 -12.64 -6.73
N ASP A 128 5.68 -13.80 -6.34
CA ASP A 128 4.96 -15.09 -6.40
C ASP A 128 3.69 -15.08 -5.53
N ARG A 129 3.73 -14.41 -4.37
CA ARG A 129 2.56 -14.24 -3.47
C ARG A 129 1.48 -13.35 -4.05
N ILE A 130 1.88 -12.27 -4.71
CA ILE A 130 0.97 -11.30 -5.33
C ILE A 130 0.41 -11.87 -6.65
N GLY A 131 1.03 -12.90 -7.21
CA GLY A 131 0.67 -13.47 -8.51
C GLY A 131 1.11 -12.61 -9.69
N GLN A 132 2.13 -11.77 -9.50
CA GLN A 132 2.71 -10.92 -10.56
C GLN A 132 4.06 -11.46 -11.00
N SER A 133 4.36 -11.33 -12.29
CA SER A 133 5.69 -11.64 -12.85
C SER A 133 6.77 -10.78 -12.16
N PHE A 134 7.86 -11.41 -11.70
CA PHE A 134 8.97 -10.67 -11.11
C PHE A 134 9.62 -9.76 -12.15
N GLY A 135 9.78 -10.24 -13.38
CA GLY A 135 10.26 -9.44 -14.51
C GLY A 135 9.49 -8.12 -14.69
N ASP A 136 8.15 -8.18 -14.78
CA ASP A 136 7.32 -6.99 -15.01
C ASP A 136 7.42 -5.95 -13.89
N ARG A 137 7.67 -6.41 -12.66
CA ARG A 137 7.82 -5.56 -11.49
C ARG A 137 9.14 -4.78 -11.47
N VAL A 138 10.21 -5.35 -12.00
CA VAL A 138 11.54 -4.68 -12.06
C VAL A 138 11.71 -3.84 -13.34
N VAL A 139 10.93 -4.08 -14.39
CA VAL A 139 11.01 -3.32 -15.66
C VAL A 139 10.82 -1.82 -15.44
N GLY A 140 11.68 -1.02 -16.06
CA GLY A 140 11.66 0.44 -15.96
C GLY A 140 12.22 1.01 -14.66
N ARG A 141 12.74 0.17 -13.76
CA ARG A 141 13.54 0.59 -12.59
C ARG A 141 15.02 0.62 -12.95
N ILE A 142 15.77 1.42 -12.19
CA ILE A 142 17.22 1.54 -12.35
C ILE A 142 17.92 0.72 -11.28
N VAL A 143 18.91 -0.08 -11.66
CA VAL A 143 19.62 -0.96 -10.75
C VAL A 143 20.78 -0.25 -10.04
N THR A 144 20.98 -0.60 -8.77
CA THR A 144 22.08 -0.04 -7.95
C THR A 144 23.31 -0.96 -7.95
N GLU A 145 23.08 -2.26 -8.16
CA GLU A 145 24.10 -3.31 -8.28
C GLU A 145 23.95 -4.01 -9.63
N GLU A 146 25.05 -4.60 -10.11
CA GLU A 146 25.02 -5.36 -11.35
C GLU A 146 24.19 -6.62 -11.16
N VAL A 147 23.27 -6.86 -12.09
CA VAL A 147 22.45 -8.08 -12.08
C VAL A 147 23.19 -9.11 -12.91
N VAL A 148 23.81 -10.07 -12.20
CA VAL A 148 24.57 -11.16 -12.82
C VAL A 148 23.77 -12.45 -12.83
N ASN A 149 23.96 -13.23 -13.88
CA ASN A 149 23.48 -14.60 -13.90
C ASN A 149 24.35 -15.46 -12.97
N LEU A 150 23.76 -16.02 -11.92
CA LEU A 150 24.45 -16.86 -10.95
C LEU A 150 25.06 -18.14 -11.56
N LYS A 151 24.58 -18.59 -12.72
CA LYS A 151 25.04 -19.82 -13.39
C LYS A 151 26.16 -19.58 -14.41
N THR A 152 26.13 -18.46 -15.13
CA THR A 152 27.08 -18.19 -16.24
C THR A 152 28.04 -17.05 -15.96
N GLY A 153 27.81 -16.24 -14.92
CA GLY A 153 28.56 -15.03 -14.65
C GLY A 153 28.30 -13.88 -15.63
N GLU A 154 27.36 -14.04 -16.57
CA GLU A 154 27.01 -13.02 -17.55
C GLU A 154 26.25 -11.85 -16.90
N ILE A 155 26.63 -10.62 -17.24
CA ILE A 155 25.99 -9.40 -16.75
C ILE A 155 24.74 -9.11 -17.57
N ILE A 156 23.57 -9.13 -16.94
CA ILE A 156 22.28 -8.87 -17.57
C ILE A 156 21.99 -7.36 -17.61
N ALA A 157 22.30 -6.66 -16.54
CA ALA A 157 22.12 -5.21 -16.41
C ALA A 157 23.29 -4.59 -15.65
N LYS A 158 23.87 -3.51 -16.18
CA LYS A 158 24.98 -2.79 -15.55
C LYS A 158 24.48 -1.87 -14.45
N LYS A 159 25.36 -1.54 -13.51
CA LYS A 159 25.07 -0.56 -12.45
C LYS A 159 24.60 0.77 -13.03
N GLY A 160 23.45 1.27 -12.56
CA GLY A 160 22.87 2.53 -13.00
C GLY A 160 22.09 2.46 -14.32
N GLU A 161 21.94 1.28 -14.90
CA GLU A 161 21.15 1.04 -16.11
C GLU A 161 19.66 0.85 -15.75
N MET A 162 18.77 1.29 -16.65
CA MET A 162 17.34 1.03 -16.53
C MET A 162 17.02 -0.33 -17.14
N ILE A 163 16.28 -1.18 -16.41
CA ILE A 163 15.89 -2.50 -16.89
C ILE A 163 14.89 -2.37 -18.05
N SER A 164 15.30 -2.86 -19.22
CA SER A 164 14.45 -3.01 -20.39
C SER A 164 13.53 -4.23 -20.29
N LYS A 165 12.48 -4.28 -21.12
CA LYS A 165 11.55 -5.44 -21.16
C LYS A 165 12.28 -6.76 -21.43
N LYS A 166 13.25 -6.76 -22.35
CA LYS A 166 14.06 -7.94 -22.69
C LYS A 166 14.89 -8.42 -21.49
N GLN A 167 15.51 -7.50 -20.76
CA GLN A 167 16.25 -7.82 -19.54
C GLN A 167 15.32 -8.36 -18.44
N GLY A 168 14.11 -7.80 -18.28
CA GLY A 168 13.11 -8.30 -17.35
C GLY A 168 12.70 -9.76 -17.63
N GLU A 169 12.46 -10.11 -18.89
CA GLU A 169 12.15 -11.49 -19.31
C GLU A 169 13.32 -12.46 -19.05
N LEU A 170 14.57 -12.00 -19.21
CA LEU A 170 15.76 -12.79 -18.89
C LEU A 170 15.90 -13.02 -17.38
N ILE A 171 15.64 -11.99 -16.57
CA ILE A 171 15.66 -12.09 -15.10
C ILE A 171 14.65 -13.16 -14.62
N GLU A 172 13.45 -13.18 -15.23
CA GLU A 172 12.42 -14.17 -14.93
C GLU A 172 12.86 -15.59 -15.31
N LYS A 173 13.32 -15.78 -16.56
CA LYS A 173 13.78 -17.08 -17.09
C LYS A 173 14.93 -17.69 -16.28
N LEU A 174 15.82 -16.84 -15.78
CA LEU A 174 16.97 -17.27 -14.98
C LEU A 174 16.62 -17.55 -13.51
N GLY A 175 15.43 -17.13 -13.05
CA GLY A 175 14.97 -17.37 -11.69
C GLY A 175 15.79 -16.64 -10.64
N ILE A 176 16.13 -15.36 -10.88
CA ILE A 176 16.89 -14.55 -9.92
C ILE A 176 16.01 -14.24 -8.69
N ASP A 177 16.52 -14.50 -7.49
CA ASP A 177 15.74 -14.37 -6.25
C ASP A 177 15.49 -12.93 -5.81
N LYS A 178 16.45 -12.03 -6.05
CA LYS A 178 16.39 -10.63 -5.63
C LYS A 178 17.14 -9.71 -6.57
N VAL A 179 16.63 -8.50 -6.76
CA VAL A 179 17.29 -7.43 -7.52
C VAL A 179 17.32 -6.16 -6.69
N LYS A 180 18.49 -5.51 -6.61
CA LYS A 180 18.65 -4.25 -5.89
C LYS A 180 18.44 -3.07 -6.84
N ILE A 181 17.38 -2.32 -6.60
CA ILE A 181 16.98 -1.16 -7.41
C ILE A 181 17.15 0.14 -6.62
N ARG A 182 17.20 1.25 -7.34
CA ARG A 182 16.94 2.57 -6.75
C ARG A 182 15.46 2.67 -6.42
N SER A 183 15.16 3.18 -5.23
CA SER A 183 13.79 3.39 -4.77
C SER A 183 13.53 4.88 -4.56
N ILE A 184 12.25 5.22 -4.57
CA ILE A 184 11.77 6.56 -4.27
C ILE A 184 11.95 6.87 -2.79
N VAL A 185 11.89 5.87 -1.90
CA VAL A 185 12.03 6.08 -0.45
C VAL A 185 13.46 6.46 -0.05
N THR A 186 14.48 5.90 -0.70
CA THR A 186 15.90 6.21 -0.44
C THR A 186 16.40 7.45 -1.17
N CYS A 187 15.55 8.10 -1.99
CA CYS A 187 15.97 9.23 -2.80
C CYS A 187 16.42 10.43 -1.94
N LYS A 188 17.63 10.94 -2.20
CA LYS A 188 18.27 12.03 -1.43
C LYS A 188 17.94 13.44 -1.94
N THR A 189 17.13 13.55 -3.00
CA THR A 189 16.64 14.83 -3.53
C THR A 189 15.82 15.55 -2.47
N SER A 190 16.14 16.81 -2.23
CA SER A 190 15.37 17.68 -1.35
C SER A 190 14.05 18.09 -2.01
N ARG A 191 12.93 18.00 -1.27
CA ARG A 191 11.59 18.48 -1.65
C ARG A 191 11.08 17.91 -2.97
N GLY A 192 11.36 16.64 -3.22
CA GLY A 192 10.97 15.98 -4.45
C GLY A 192 11.73 14.68 -4.65
N ILE A 193 11.84 14.25 -5.90
CA ILE A 193 12.56 13.04 -6.27
C ILE A 193 13.41 13.26 -7.53
N CYS A 194 14.39 12.40 -7.76
CA CYS A 194 15.18 12.42 -8.99
C CYS A 194 14.62 11.49 -10.07
N GLN A 195 14.95 11.76 -11.33
CA GLN A 195 14.56 10.93 -12.48
C GLN A 195 15.04 9.49 -12.31
N LYS A 196 16.28 9.28 -11.84
CA LYS A 196 16.83 7.92 -11.70
C LYS A 196 16.22 7.08 -10.59
N CYS A 197 15.74 7.67 -9.50
CA CYS A 197 15.05 6.91 -8.44
C CYS A 197 13.62 6.52 -8.85
N TYR A 198 12.95 7.34 -9.67
CA TYR A 198 11.62 7.03 -10.19
C TYR A 198 11.66 6.04 -11.37
N GLY A 199 12.61 6.26 -12.30
CA GLY A 199 12.79 5.49 -13.52
C GLY A 199 11.77 5.86 -14.61
N LYS A 200 11.20 4.84 -15.23
CA LYS A 200 10.28 4.95 -16.37
C LYS A 200 8.92 5.55 -15.98
N ASP A 201 8.45 6.52 -16.76
CA ASP A 201 7.05 6.97 -16.76
C ASP A 201 6.17 5.87 -17.37
N LEU A 202 5.19 5.41 -16.61
CA LEU A 202 4.28 4.33 -17.02
C LEU A 202 3.27 4.80 -18.09
N GLY A 203 2.96 6.09 -18.15
CA GLY A 203 2.04 6.64 -19.14
C GLY A 203 2.68 6.84 -20.51
N ARG A 204 3.91 7.38 -20.55
CA ARG A 204 4.62 7.70 -21.80
C ARG A 204 5.61 6.63 -22.26
N GLY A 205 6.07 5.76 -21.36
CA GLY A 205 7.03 4.72 -21.67
C GLY A 205 8.50 5.18 -21.76
N ASN A 206 8.79 6.47 -21.54
CA ASN A 206 10.14 7.02 -21.50
C ASN A 206 10.61 7.24 -20.06
N LEU A 207 11.87 7.63 -19.87
CA LEU A 207 12.34 8.13 -18.57
C LEU A 207 11.50 9.34 -18.15
N VAL A 208 11.11 9.41 -16.88
CA VAL A 208 10.30 10.51 -16.35
C VAL A 208 10.96 11.87 -16.57
N GLU A 209 10.20 12.89 -16.93
CA GLU A 209 10.73 14.23 -17.20
C GLU A 209 10.88 15.06 -15.92
N VAL A 210 11.83 16.01 -15.92
CA VAL A 210 11.96 16.99 -14.84
C VAL A 210 10.75 17.92 -14.85
N GLY A 211 10.18 18.16 -13.68
CA GLY A 211 8.94 18.93 -13.49
C GLY A 211 7.67 18.08 -13.48
N GLN A 212 7.74 16.77 -13.69
CA GLN A 212 6.56 15.91 -13.67
C GLN A 212 6.02 15.72 -12.24
N ALA A 213 4.72 15.98 -12.05
CA ALA A 213 4.01 15.83 -10.78
C ALA A 213 3.65 14.36 -10.50
N VAL A 214 4.68 13.54 -10.25
CA VAL A 214 4.52 12.09 -10.03
C VAL A 214 3.70 11.76 -8.78
N GLY A 215 3.63 12.65 -7.81
CA GLY A 215 2.84 12.47 -6.60
C GLY A 215 1.34 12.46 -6.86
N ILE A 216 0.85 13.37 -7.70
CA ILE A 216 -0.56 13.39 -8.14
C ILE A 216 -0.89 12.11 -8.91
N VAL A 217 -0.01 11.70 -9.83
CA VAL A 217 -0.17 10.44 -10.59
C VAL A 217 -0.23 9.24 -9.65
N ALA A 218 0.61 9.19 -8.62
CA ALA A 218 0.59 8.11 -7.65
C ALA A 218 -0.68 8.08 -6.80
N ALA A 219 -1.14 9.23 -6.32
CA ALA A 219 -2.38 9.32 -5.56
C ALA A 219 -3.58 8.85 -6.38
N GLN A 220 -3.66 9.23 -7.66
CA GLN A 220 -4.71 8.79 -8.58
C GLN A 220 -4.61 7.29 -8.92
N ALA A 221 -3.40 6.79 -9.21
CA ALA A 221 -3.17 5.38 -9.54
C ALA A 221 -3.48 4.43 -8.37
N ILE A 222 -3.55 4.93 -7.13
CA ILE A 222 -4.01 4.19 -5.96
C ILE A 222 -5.52 4.41 -5.74
N GLY A 223 -5.96 5.67 -5.80
CA GLY A 223 -7.32 6.05 -5.43
C GLY A 223 -8.40 5.62 -6.42
N GLU A 224 -8.13 5.67 -7.72
CA GLU A 224 -9.09 5.28 -8.76
C GLU A 224 -9.42 3.78 -8.71
N PRO A 225 -8.43 2.86 -8.69
CA PRO A 225 -8.70 1.45 -8.43
C PRO A 225 -9.41 1.23 -7.09
N GLY A 226 -9.01 1.94 -6.03
CA GLY A 226 -9.67 1.84 -4.72
C GLY A 226 -11.17 2.17 -4.76
N THR A 227 -11.56 3.16 -5.57
CA THR A 227 -12.98 3.50 -5.80
C THR A 227 -13.67 2.43 -6.64
N GLN A 228 -12.99 1.92 -7.67
CA GLN A 228 -13.51 0.83 -8.49
C GLN A 228 -13.75 -0.46 -7.69
N LEU A 229 -12.88 -0.78 -6.73
CA LEU A 229 -13.06 -1.91 -5.81
C LEU A 229 -14.38 -1.81 -5.03
N THR A 230 -14.71 -0.61 -4.55
CA THR A 230 -15.98 -0.38 -3.84
C THR A 230 -17.20 -0.44 -4.76
N MET A 231 -17.03 -0.17 -6.06
CA MET A 231 -18.10 -0.22 -7.05
C MET A 231 -18.34 -1.62 -7.61
N ARG A 232 -17.29 -2.43 -7.83
CA ARG A 232 -17.44 -3.78 -8.41
C ARG A 232 -18.21 -4.76 -7.52
N THR A 233 -18.43 -4.43 -6.26
CA THR A 233 -19.30 -5.19 -5.36
C THR A 233 -20.76 -5.29 -5.82
N PHE A 234 -21.22 -4.43 -6.75
CA PHE A 234 -22.59 -4.46 -7.28
C PHE A 234 -23.00 -5.82 -7.85
N HIS A 235 -22.10 -6.55 -8.52
CA HIS A 235 -22.46 -7.78 -9.25
C HIS A 235 -22.43 -9.05 -8.38
N ILE A 236 -21.82 -8.96 -7.20
CA ILE A 236 -21.57 -10.10 -6.31
C ILE A 236 -22.36 -9.96 -5.00
N GLY A 237 -22.89 -8.76 -4.71
CA GLY A 237 -23.74 -8.43 -3.57
C GLY A 237 -24.95 -9.35 -3.45
N GLY A 238 -24.77 -10.44 -2.71
CA GLY A 238 -25.83 -11.37 -2.36
C GLY A 238 -25.43 -12.84 -2.44
N VAL A 239 -24.36 -13.24 -3.12
CA VAL A 239 -23.90 -14.65 -3.10
C VAL A 239 -22.89 -14.84 -1.97
N ALA A 240 -23.10 -15.84 -1.11
CA ALA A 240 -22.19 -16.15 -0.02
C ALA A 240 -20.78 -16.57 -0.53
N GLY A 241 -19.72 -16.07 0.11
CA GLY A 241 -18.33 -16.56 -0.08
C GLY A 241 -17.33 -15.59 -0.72
N SER A 242 -17.72 -14.39 -1.16
CA SER A 242 -16.78 -13.40 -1.72
C SER A 242 -17.07 -11.98 -1.20
N ASP A 243 -16.62 -11.69 0.02
CA ASP A 243 -16.71 -10.35 0.61
C ASP A 243 -15.56 -9.47 0.09
N ILE A 244 -15.72 -8.97 -1.14
CA ILE A 244 -14.83 -8.02 -1.84
C ILE A 244 -14.59 -6.74 -1.02
N THR A 245 -15.48 -6.44 -0.07
CA THR A 245 -15.53 -5.14 0.60
C THR A 245 -14.49 -4.95 1.72
N GLN A 246 -13.72 -5.97 2.09
CA GLN A 246 -12.78 -5.91 3.22
C GLN A 246 -11.42 -5.26 2.89
N GLY A 247 -11.07 -5.11 1.60
CA GLY A 247 -9.75 -4.64 1.21
C GLY A 247 -9.48 -3.16 1.50
N LEU A 248 -10.40 -2.26 1.15
CA LEU A 248 -10.16 -0.81 1.27
C LEU A 248 -9.98 -0.32 2.73
N PRO A 249 -10.78 -0.77 3.72
CA PRO A 249 -10.54 -0.42 5.12
C PRO A 249 -9.14 -0.79 5.60
N ARG A 250 -8.58 -1.90 5.08
CA ARG A 250 -7.22 -2.33 5.38
C ARG A 250 -6.17 -1.41 4.78
N VAL A 251 -6.34 -0.99 3.52
CA VAL A 251 -5.46 0.00 2.87
C VAL A 251 -5.48 1.33 3.64
N GLU A 252 -6.66 1.78 4.06
CA GLU A 252 -6.79 2.99 4.88
C GLU A 252 -6.09 2.84 6.25
N GLU A 253 -6.27 1.71 6.92
CA GLU A 253 -5.63 1.42 8.21
C GLU A 253 -4.10 1.50 8.11
N ILE A 254 -3.54 0.95 7.03
CA ILE A 254 -2.09 0.96 6.74
C ILE A 254 -1.61 2.40 6.48
N PHE A 255 -2.24 3.13 5.55
CA PHE A 255 -1.80 4.49 5.22
C PHE A 255 -2.00 5.50 6.35
N GLU A 256 -2.94 5.24 7.27
CA GLU A 256 -3.10 6.05 8.48
C GLU A 256 -2.22 5.60 9.65
N ALA A 257 -1.38 4.58 9.45
CA ALA A 257 -0.53 3.98 10.48
C ALA A 257 -1.31 3.70 11.79
N ARG A 258 -2.54 3.18 11.64
CA ARG A 258 -3.41 2.80 12.76
C ARG A 258 -3.02 1.41 13.26
N SER A 259 -3.26 1.16 14.54
CA SER A 259 -3.07 -0.18 15.10
C SER A 259 -4.19 -1.10 14.61
N PRO A 260 -3.85 -2.29 14.09
CA PRO A 260 -4.83 -3.22 13.53
C PRO A 260 -5.73 -3.82 14.60
N LYS A 261 -7.00 -4.07 14.26
CA LYS A 261 -7.97 -4.69 15.20
C LYS A 261 -7.59 -6.12 15.60
N GLY A 262 -7.00 -6.87 14.67
CA GLY A 262 -6.46 -8.23 14.88
C GLY A 262 -4.94 -8.20 14.92
N GLU A 263 -4.37 -7.53 15.93
CA GLU A 263 -2.92 -7.36 16.02
C GLU A 263 -2.21 -8.69 16.26
N ALA A 264 -1.25 -8.99 15.38
CA ALA A 264 -0.32 -10.08 15.57
C ALA A 264 0.86 -9.66 16.45
N ILE A 265 1.20 -10.52 17.42
CA ILE A 265 2.37 -10.29 18.26
C ILE A 265 3.63 -10.61 17.47
N ILE A 266 4.59 -9.69 17.45
CA ILE A 266 5.93 -9.88 16.87
C ILE A 266 6.96 -10.10 17.96
N SER A 267 7.99 -10.91 17.67
CA SER A 267 9.14 -11.04 18.54
C SER A 267 10.02 -9.80 18.45
N GLU A 268 10.43 -9.24 19.58
CA GLU A 268 11.40 -8.13 19.62
C GLU A 268 12.85 -8.64 19.71
N VAL A 269 13.03 -9.94 19.93
CA VAL A 269 14.34 -10.58 20.10
C VAL A 269 14.50 -11.77 19.18
N ALA A 270 15.74 -12.02 18.73
CA ALA A 270 16.08 -13.24 18.03
C ALA A 270 16.41 -14.36 19.03
N GLY A 271 15.83 -15.55 18.85
CA GLY A 271 15.96 -16.61 19.83
C GLY A 271 15.28 -17.90 19.45
N LYS A 272 15.30 -18.86 20.39
CA LYS A 272 14.59 -20.14 20.27
C LYS A 272 13.36 -20.13 21.16
N ILE A 273 12.25 -20.65 20.66
CA ILE A 273 11.03 -20.80 21.46
C ILE A 273 11.21 -21.98 22.43
N VAL A 274 11.24 -21.68 23.73
CA VAL A 274 11.49 -22.66 24.79
C VAL A 274 10.20 -23.23 25.34
N ALA A 275 9.15 -22.41 25.48
CA ALA A 275 7.87 -22.86 26.00
C ALA A 275 6.72 -22.10 25.36
N ILE A 276 5.61 -22.83 25.18
CA ILE A 276 4.31 -22.29 24.79
C ILE A 276 3.33 -22.81 25.86
N GLU A 277 2.90 -21.93 26.75
CA GLU A 277 1.99 -22.25 27.87
C GLU A 277 0.60 -21.68 27.58
N LYS A 278 -0.40 -22.55 27.50
CA LYS A 278 -1.78 -22.13 27.21
C LYS A 278 -2.59 -22.01 28.49
N ASN A 279 -2.89 -20.77 28.89
CA ASN A 279 -3.84 -20.46 29.96
C ASN A 279 -5.26 -20.27 29.39
N LYS A 280 -6.28 -20.27 30.25
CA LYS A 280 -7.69 -20.10 29.85
C LYS A 280 -7.97 -18.84 29.02
N LYS A 281 -7.17 -17.78 29.18
CA LYS A 281 -7.33 -16.50 28.48
C LYS A 281 -6.22 -16.19 27.46
N ASN A 282 -4.97 -16.55 27.76
CA ASN A 282 -3.81 -16.18 26.96
C ASN A 282 -2.90 -17.39 26.72
N ILE A 283 -2.17 -17.38 25.60
CA ILE A 283 -1.03 -18.25 25.32
C ILE A 283 0.24 -17.45 25.58
N SER A 284 1.08 -17.94 26.47
CA SER A 284 2.40 -17.37 26.77
C SER A 284 3.46 -18.06 25.93
N ILE A 285 4.26 -17.27 25.20
CA ILE A 285 5.38 -17.73 24.37
C ILE A 285 6.66 -17.21 25.00
N LYS A 286 7.53 -18.12 25.44
CA LYS A 286 8.84 -17.81 26.05
C LYS A 286 9.95 -18.03 25.03
N ILE A 287 10.67 -16.96 24.71
CA ILE A 287 11.77 -16.95 23.74
C ILE A 287 13.08 -16.76 24.50
N GLU A 288 14.00 -17.70 24.35
CA GLU A 288 15.37 -17.61 24.89
C GLU A 288 16.29 -16.97 23.85
N THR A 289 16.95 -15.88 24.22
CA THR A 289 17.87 -15.15 23.36
C THR A 289 19.17 -15.93 23.11
N LYS A 290 19.77 -15.74 21.93
CA LYS A 290 21.08 -16.35 21.56
C LYS A 290 22.28 -15.65 22.20
N ASP A 291 22.09 -14.57 22.97
CA ASP A 291 23.18 -13.82 23.60
C ASP A 291 23.75 -14.54 24.83
N LYS A 292 25.00 -14.19 25.20
CA LYS A 292 25.75 -14.80 26.32
C LYS A 292 25.01 -14.76 27.67
N GLN A 293 24.00 -13.90 27.84
CA GLN A 293 23.21 -13.76 29.07
C GLN A 293 21.89 -14.55 29.08
N LYS A 294 21.52 -15.29 28.02
CA LYS A 294 20.33 -16.17 27.94
C LYS A 294 19.10 -15.62 28.66
N THR A 295 18.63 -14.45 28.24
CA THR A 295 17.43 -13.84 28.80
C THR A 295 16.18 -14.47 28.17
N ILE A 296 15.20 -14.82 28.99
CA ILE A 296 13.91 -15.32 28.54
C ILE A 296 12.95 -14.14 28.45
N LYS A 297 12.42 -13.89 27.26
CA LYS A 297 11.39 -12.87 27.03
C LYS A 297 10.04 -13.54 26.80
N GLU A 298 9.03 -13.08 27.54
CA GLU A 298 7.69 -13.63 27.50
C GLU A 298 6.75 -12.74 26.69
N TYR A 299 5.99 -13.36 25.78
CA TYR A 299 4.99 -12.72 24.94
C TYR A 299 3.62 -13.34 25.20
N GLN A 300 2.60 -12.50 25.34
CA GLN A 300 1.23 -12.97 25.57
C GLN A 300 0.38 -12.79 24.31
N VAL A 301 -0.17 -13.90 23.80
CA VAL A 301 -1.08 -13.95 22.67
C VAL A 301 -2.48 -14.31 23.19
N PRO A 302 -3.58 -13.70 22.70
CA PRO A 302 -4.93 -14.11 23.09
C PRO A 302 -5.20 -15.58 22.73
N ALA A 303 -5.86 -16.35 23.61
CA ALA A 303 -6.04 -17.79 23.42
C ALA A 303 -6.91 -18.20 22.21
N ARG A 304 -7.65 -17.25 21.62
CA ARG A 304 -8.42 -17.44 20.38
C ARG A 304 -7.57 -17.31 19.11
N SER A 305 -6.34 -16.82 19.22
CA SER A 305 -5.48 -16.58 18.05
C SER A 305 -4.73 -17.85 17.67
N THR A 306 -4.66 -18.13 16.37
CA THR A 306 -3.83 -19.20 15.83
C THR A 306 -2.35 -18.82 15.95
N LEU A 307 -1.49 -19.74 16.38
CA LEU A 307 -0.04 -19.51 16.41
C LEU A 307 0.58 -19.87 15.05
N LYS A 308 1.62 -19.12 14.66
CA LYS A 308 2.43 -19.40 13.46
C LYS A 308 3.73 -20.15 13.78
N VAL A 309 4.01 -20.39 15.05
CA VAL A 309 5.29 -20.89 15.55
C VAL A 309 5.07 -22.05 16.51
N GLU A 310 6.02 -22.98 16.53
CA GLU A 310 6.02 -24.16 17.37
C GLU A 310 7.16 -24.14 18.41
N LYS A 311 7.04 -24.99 19.43
CA LYS A 311 8.08 -25.14 20.45
C LYS A 311 9.34 -25.69 19.80
N GLY A 312 10.45 -24.97 19.92
CA GLY A 312 11.73 -25.33 19.34
C GLY A 312 12.10 -24.54 18.08
N ASP A 313 11.18 -23.73 17.55
CA ASP A 313 11.45 -22.90 16.37
C ASP A 313 12.47 -21.80 16.67
N LEU A 314 13.28 -21.49 15.66
CA LEU A 314 14.20 -20.36 15.65
C LEU A 314 13.49 -19.15 15.04
N VAL A 315 13.28 -18.12 15.85
CA VAL A 315 12.65 -16.87 15.41
C VAL A 315 13.67 -15.75 15.36
N GLY A 316 13.66 -14.99 14.27
CA GLY A 316 14.40 -13.73 14.17
C GLY A 316 13.66 -12.58 14.85
N GLN A 317 14.37 -11.48 15.07
CA GLN A 317 13.74 -10.23 15.47
C GLN A 317 12.68 -9.82 14.43
N GLY A 318 11.52 -9.36 14.90
CA GLY A 318 10.35 -9.00 14.09
C GLY A 318 9.53 -10.16 13.53
N SER A 319 9.86 -11.41 13.87
CA SER A 319 9.08 -12.57 13.43
C SER A 319 7.67 -12.56 14.02
N GLN A 320 6.68 -12.84 13.20
CA GLN A 320 5.27 -12.91 13.60
C GLN A 320 4.99 -14.21 14.36
N LEU A 321 4.51 -14.12 15.60
CA LEU A 321 4.25 -15.27 16.47
C LEU A 321 2.82 -15.81 16.36
N SER A 322 1.87 -14.93 16.05
CA SER A 322 0.44 -15.26 15.92
C SER A 322 -0.12 -14.81 14.59
N GLU A 323 -1.22 -15.43 14.16
CA GLU A 323 -2.02 -14.95 13.03
C GLU A 323 -2.57 -13.53 13.30
N GLY A 324 -2.78 -12.76 12.23
CA GLY A 324 -3.22 -11.37 12.30
C GLY A 324 -2.31 -10.42 11.54
N HIS A 325 -2.55 -9.12 11.73
CA HIS A 325 -1.81 -8.05 11.10
C HIS A 325 -0.80 -7.41 12.05
N ILE A 326 0.38 -7.09 11.56
CA ILE A 326 1.44 -6.44 12.32
C ILE A 326 1.15 -4.94 12.46
N ASP A 327 1.35 -4.39 13.66
CA ASP A 327 1.35 -2.95 13.92
C ASP A 327 2.63 -2.29 13.38
N LEU A 328 2.46 -1.28 12.53
CA LEU A 328 3.58 -0.62 11.84
C LEU A 328 4.52 0.13 12.80
N LYS A 329 4.02 0.67 13.91
CA LYS A 329 4.84 1.43 14.87
C LYS A 329 5.71 0.49 15.70
N LYS A 330 5.17 -0.66 16.10
CA LYS A 330 5.98 -1.71 16.76
C LYS A 330 7.01 -2.29 15.81
N LEU A 331 6.63 -2.54 14.55
CA LEU A 331 7.55 -2.99 13.51
C LEU A 331 8.68 -1.97 13.27
N TYR A 332 8.36 -0.68 13.21
CA TYR A 332 9.34 0.38 13.03
C TYR A 332 10.36 0.43 14.18
N LYS A 333 9.91 0.32 15.43
CA LYS A 333 10.79 0.33 16.61
C LYS A 333 11.69 -0.91 16.69
N THR A 334 11.26 -2.03 16.14
CA THR A 334 11.97 -3.32 16.27
C THR A 334 12.93 -3.59 15.13
N MET A 335 12.49 -3.40 13.87
CA MET A 335 13.29 -3.73 12.69
C MET A 335 13.74 -2.50 11.88
N GLY A 336 13.11 -1.34 12.10
CA GLY A 336 13.43 -0.11 11.37
C GLY A 336 12.56 0.09 10.13
N TRP A 337 12.92 1.10 9.32
CA TRP A 337 12.06 1.58 8.23
C TRP A 337 12.01 0.64 7.01
N LYS A 338 13.08 -0.13 6.73
CA LYS A 338 13.16 -0.99 5.54
C LYS A 338 12.13 -2.12 5.59
N GLU A 339 12.00 -2.74 6.74
CA GLU A 339 11.05 -3.82 6.98
C GLU A 339 9.61 -3.30 7.00
N VAL A 340 9.38 -2.11 7.56
CA VAL A 340 8.08 -1.43 7.46
C VAL A 340 7.73 -1.14 6.01
N TYR A 341 8.68 -0.65 5.21
CA TYR A 341 8.50 -0.43 3.78
C TYR A 341 8.08 -1.73 3.06
N HIS A 342 8.80 -2.82 3.28
CA HIS A 342 8.49 -4.11 2.64
C HIS A 342 7.12 -4.63 3.05
N TYR A 343 6.79 -4.47 4.33
CA TYR A 343 5.49 -4.89 4.85
C TYR A 343 4.33 -4.07 4.28
N ILE A 344 4.42 -2.73 4.29
CA ILE A 344 3.37 -1.85 3.71
C ILE A 344 3.17 -2.19 2.23
N LEU A 345 4.27 -2.29 1.49
CA LEU A 345 4.22 -2.55 0.05
C LEU A 345 3.58 -3.91 -0.26
N ARG A 346 3.97 -4.96 0.46
CA ARG A 346 3.41 -6.31 0.30
C ARG A 346 1.92 -6.34 0.64
N GLU A 347 1.52 -5.83 1.81
CA GLU A 347 0.12 -5.87 2.25
C GLU A 347 -0.80 -5.10 1.30
N ILE A 348 -0.39 -3.92 0.83
CA ILE A 348 -1.19 -3.13 -0.10
C ILE A 348 -1.29 -3.85 -1.45
N GLN A 349 -0.17 -4.37 -1.97
CA GLN A 349 -0.19 -5.13 -3.23
C GLN A 349 -1.07 -6.37 -3.16
N GLU A 350 -0.99 -7.15 -2.06
CA GLU A 350 -1.84 -8.32 -1.86
C GLU A 350 -3.32 -7.95 -1.84
N VAL A 351 -3.69 -6.82 -1.21
CA VAL A 351 -5.08 -6.33 -1.20
C VAL A 351 -5.55 -6.00 -2.62
N TYR A 352 -4.80 -5.21 -3.40
CA TYR A 352 -5.22 -4.86 -4.77
C TYR A 352 -5.21 -6.07 -5.71
N ALA A 353 -4.17 -6.93 -5.63
CA ALA A 353 -4.04 -8.10 -6.48
C ALA A 353 -5.11 -9.17 -6.18
N SER A 354 -5.50 -9.36 -4.91
CA SER A 354 -6.61 -10.26 -4.54
C SER A 354 -7.94 -9.85 -5.19
N GLN A 355 -8.05 -8.59 -5.62
CA GLN A 355 -9.23 -8.04 -6.29
C GLN A 355 -9.04 -7.90 -7.81
N GLY A 356 -7.95 -8.44 -8.36
CA GLY A 356 -7.66 -8.43 -9.79
C GLY A 356 -7.16 -7.08 -10.32
N GLU A 357 -6.78 -6.14 -9.45
CA GLU A 357 -6.18 -4.86 -9.85
C GLU A 357 -4.68 -4.87 -9.60
N SER A 358 -3.89 -4.50 -10.61
CA SER A 358 -2.43 -4.42 -10.50
C SER A 358 -1.99 -2.97 -10.38
N ILE A 359 -1.37 -2.60 -9.26
CA ILE A 359 -0.75 -1.29 -9.06
C ILE A 359 0.76 -1.44 -9.16
N ASN A 360 1.45 -0.46 -9.74
CA ASN A 360 2.91 -0.45 -9.72
C ASN A 360 3.44 0.01 -8.36
N ASP A 361 4.42 -0.73 -7.82
CA ASP A 361 5.11 -0.42 -6.57
C ASP A 361 5.44 1.07 -6.40
N LYS A 362 5.91 1.74 -7.47
CA LYS A 362 6.39 3.12 -7.42
C LYS A 362 5.36 4.11 -6.88
N HIS A 363 4.08 3.86 -7.12
CA HIS A 363 3.01 4.71 -6.62
C HIS A 363 2.86 4.57 -5.11
N ILE A 364 2.92 3.33 -4.60
CA ILE A 364 2.87 3.05 -3.17
C ILE A 364 4.13 3.59 -2.48
N GLU A 365 5.30 3.45 -3.10
CA GLU A 365 6.57 3.98 -2.58
C GLU A 365 6.55 5.50 -2.36
N ILE A 366 5.86 6.25 -3.23
CA ILE A 366 5.69 7.71 -3.06
C ILE A 366 4.94 8.01 -1.76
N ILE A 367 3.87 7.27 -1.48
CA ILE A 367 3.09 7.46 -0.25
C ILE A 367 3.91 7.01 0.97
N ILE A 368 4.61 5.88 0.88
CA ILE A 368 5.51 5.41 1.96
C ILE A 368 6.59 6.46 2.26
N ARG A 369 7.21 7.06 1.24
CA ARG A 369 8.19 8.15 1.41
C ARG A 369 7.59 9.29 2.22
N GLN A 370 6.34 9.66 1.95
CA GLN A 370 5.65 10.72 2.68
C GLN A 370 5.27 10.33 4.11
N MET A 371 4.96 9.06 4.38
CA MET A 371 4.73 8.59 5.76
C MET A 371 5.97 8.72 6.66
N PHE A 372 7.17 8.77 6.06
CA PHE A 372 8.47 8.96 6.74
C PHE A 372 9.07 10.37 6.53
N SER A 373 8.30 11.35 6.04
CA SER A 373 8.83 12.69 5.69
C SER A 373 8.91 13.66 6.87
N ARG A 374 8.59 13.21 8.10
CA ARG A 374 8.58 14.04 9.31
C ARG A 374 9.64 13.59 10.31
N GLU A 375 10.26 14.57 10.97
CA GLU A 375 11.22 14.37 12.04
C GLU A 375 10.76 15.07 13.32
N LEU A 376 10.87 14.38 14.44
CA LEU A 376 10.69 14.93 15.78
C LEU A 376 11.99 15.55 16.24
N ILE A 377 12.00 16.83 16.58
CA ILE A 377 13.21 17.50 17.04
C ILE A 377 13.55 17.09 18.48
N LEU A 378 14.74 16.52 18.66
CA LEU A 378 15.31 16.17 19.96
C LEU A 378 16.21 17.28 20.52
N ASP A 379 16.92 17.98 19.64
CA ASP A 379 17.81 19.09 19.97
C ASP A 379 17.75 20.13 18.84
N GLY A 380 17.26 21.33 19.18
CA GLY A 380 17.11 22.44 18.24
C GLY A 380 18.42 23.04 17.74
N GLY A 381 19.55 22.73 18.38
CA GLY A 381 20.86 23.30 18.00
C GLY A 381 20.82 24.84 17.91
N ASP A 382 21.45 25.38 16.88
CA ASP A 382 21.44 26.83 16.58
C ASP A 382 20.31 27.22 15.60
N SER A 383 19.21 26.46 15.59
CA SER A 383 18.03 26.75 14.78
C SER A 383 16.88 27.34 15.60
N ASN A 384 15.81 27.76 14.92
CA ASN A 384 14.59 28.25 15.58
C ASN A 384 13.66 27.12 16.06
N PHE A 385 14.07 25.85 15.95
CA PHE A 385 13.21 24.72 16.33
C PHE A 385 13.23 24.49 17.85
N SER A 386 12.05 24.19 18.38
CA SER A 386 11.89 23.76 19.77
C SER A 386 11.96 22.23 19.88
N VAL A 387 12.38 21.76 21.05
CA VAL A 387 12.38 20.32 21.35
C VAL A 387 10.94 19.82 21.40
N GLY A 388 10.64 18.77 20.65
CA GLY A 388 9.30 18.21 20.51
C GLY A 388 8.54 18.66 19.26
N ASP A 389 9.08 19.61 18.49
CA ASP A 389 8.48 20.02 17.22
C ASP A 389 8.49 18.87 16.20
N ILE A 390 7.41 18.76 15.42
CA ILE A 390 7.31 17.83 14.29
C ILE A 390 7.41 18.65 13.02
N VAL A 391 8.51 18.48 12.30
CA VAL A 391 8.85 19.29 11.12
C VAL A 391 9.17 18.40 9.93
N GLU A 392 9.21 18.98 8.73
CA GLU A 392 9.57 18.23 7.53
C GLU A 392 11.07 17.89 7.53
N ALA A 393 11.41 16.63 7.23
CA ALA A 393 12.80 16.18 7.17
C ALA A 393 13.63 17.00 6.16
N ASP A 394 13.02 17.43 5.06
CA ASP A 394 13.69 18.27 4.06
C ASP A 394 14.05 19.66 4.61
N GLU A 395 13.22 20.22 5.47
CA GLU A 395 13.48 21.51 6.14
C GLU A 395 14.65 21.40 7.12
N VAL A 396 14.67 20.35 7.94
CA VAL A 396 15.77 20.04 8.87
C VAL A 396 17.09 19.87 8.09
N ASN A 397 17.05 19.15 6.97
CA ASN A 397 18.22 18.95 6.12
C ASN A 397 18.72 20.26 5.48
N GLU A 398 17.82 21.15 5.05
CA GLU A 398 18.17 22.46 4.51
C GLU A 398 18.81 23.37 5.58
N ILE A 399 18.25 23.40 6.78
CA ILE A 399 18.76 24.21 7.90
C ILE A 399 20.11 23.69 8.38
N ASN A 400 20.26 22.37 8.53
CA ASN A 400 21.53 21.77 8.91
C ASN A 400 22.64 22.06 7.90
N LYS A 401 22.35 22.07 6.60
CA LYS A 401 23.31 22.49 5.56
C LYS A 401 23.70 23.97 5.66
N LYS A 402 22.82 24.84 6.16
CA LYS A 402 23.13 26.26 6.40
C LYS A 402 23.99 26.44 7.65
N ILE A 403 23.60 25.80 8.75
CA ILE A 403 24.32 25.86 10.04
C ILE A 403 25.73 25.26 9.91
N GLU A 404 25.88 24.20 9.11
CA GLU A 404 27.20 23.60 8.84
C GLU A 404 28.15 24.56 8.13
N LYS A 405 27.65 25.45 7.27
CA LYS A 405 28.48 26.49 6.62
C LYS A 405 28.93 27.57 7.60
N THR A 406 28.15 27.82 8.65
CA THR A 406 28.48 28.79 9.70
C THR A 406 29.21 28.16 10.89
N GLY A 407 29.46 26.84 10.86
CA GLY A 407 30.16 26.10 11.92
C GLY A 407 29.34 25.90 13.20
N GLY A 408 28.02 26.06 13.15
CA GLY A 408 27.15 25.95 14.32
C GLY A 408 26.73 24.51 14.65
N LYS A 409 25.97 24.37 15.74
CA LYS A 409 25.44 23.09 16.23
C LYS A 409 24.22 22.65 15.42
N LYS A 410 24.33 21.49 14.75
CA LYS A 410 23.25 20.88 13.94
C LYS A 410 22.04 20.51 14.80
N VAL A 411 20.86 20.65 14.20
CA VAL A 411 19.59 20.12 14.69
C VAL A 411 19.63 18.60 14.66
N LYS A 412 19.23 17.96 15.76
CA LYS A 412 19.07 16.51 15.83
C LYS A 412 17.59 16.17 15.91
N GLY A 413 17.12 15.35 14.98
CA GLY A 413 15.76 14.83 14.97
C GLY A 413 15.70 13.31 14.82
N GLU A 414 14.58 12.73 15.22
CA GLU A 414 14.24 11.33 15.00
C GLU A 414 13.13 11.21 13.97
N LYS A 415 13.33 10.37 12.94
CA LYS A 415 12.30 10.13 11.91
C LYS A 415 11.07 9.46 12.50
N LEU A 416 9.91 10.03 12.23
CA LEU A 416 8.62 9.50 12.65
C LEU A 416 7.94 8.74 11.52
N LEU A 417 7.22 7.68 11.88
CA LEU A 417 6.20 7.07 11.03
C LEU A 417 4.84 7.69 11.36
N LEU A 418 4.28 8.47 10.44
CA LEU A 418 2.99 9.12 10.60
C LEU A 418 2.00 8.68 9.52
N GLY A 419 0.72 8.66 9.89
CA GLY A 419 -0.37 8.45 8.94
C GLY A 419 -0.54 9.65 8.01
N ILE A 420 -1.07 9.40 6.80
CA ILE A 420 -1.22 10.42 5.75
C ILE A 420 -1.97 11.67 6.22
N THR A 421 -3.01 11.55 7.05
CA THR A 421 -3.75 12.72 7.56
C THR A 421 -2.87 13.63 8.42
N LYS A 422 -2.02 13.06 9.28
CA LYS A 422 -1.10 13.84 10.12
C LYS A 422 0.03 14.46 9.32
N VAL A 423 0.50 13.78 8.27
CA VAL A 423 1.52 14.33 7.36
C VAL A 423 0.97 15.55 6.62
N ALA A 424 -0.25 15.47 6.07
CA ALA A 424 -0.90 16.57 5.36
C ALA A 424 -1.11 17.82 6.23
N LEU A 425 -1.45 17.65 7.52
CA LEU A 425 -1.65 18.75 8.46
C LEU A 425 -0.34 19.43 8.93
N SER A 426 0.79 18.75 8.79
CA SER A 426 2.11 19.23 9.23
C SER A 426 2.97 19.76 8.09
N THR A 427 2.35 20.15 6.98
CA THR A 427 3.05 20.74 5.83
C THR A 427 3.54 22.16 6.13
N GLU A 428 4.63 22.60 5.48
CA GLU A 428 5.19 23.96 5.66
C GLU A 428 4.17 25.04 5.25
N SER A 429 3.44 24.80 4.15
CA SER A 429 2.41 25.72 3.67
C SER A 429 1.14 25.66 4.53
N PHE A 430 0.86 26.76 5.23
CA PHE A 430 -0.41 26.88 5.96
C PHE A 430 -1.60 27.02 5.00
N LEU A 431 -1.44 27.56 3.79
CA LEU A 431 -2.51 27.63 2.78
C LEU A 431 -2.93 26.23 2.32
N SER A 432 -1.96 25.36 2.08
CA SER A 432 -2.21 23.97 1.71
C SER A 432 -2.86 23.20 2.86
N ALA A 433 -2.35 23.31 4.10
CA ALA A 433 -2.93 22.66 5.27
C ALA A 433 -4.36 23.14 5.56
N ALA A 434 -4.62 24.46 5.49
CA ALA A 434 -5.91 25.06 5.80
C ALA A 434 -7.03 24.61 4.83
N SER A 435 -6.67 24.25 3.60
CA SER A 435 -7.62 23.71 2.61
C SER A 435 -8.02 22.24 2.87
N PHE A 436 -7.23 21.51 3.67
CA PHE A 436 -7.44 20.08 3.89
C PHE A 436 -8.45 19.83 5.02
N GLN A 437 -8.06 20.12 6.27
CA GLN A 437 -8.86 19.95 7.49
C GLN A 437 -8.45 20.96 8.57
N GLU A 438 -9.27 21.10 9.62
CA GLU A 438 -8.98 21.95 10.80
C GLU A 438 -8.63 23.41 10.46
N THR A 439 -9.27 23.99 9.42
CA THR A 439 -8.95 25.31 8.85
C THR A 439 -8.76 26.41 9.89
N ALA A 440 -9.69 26.56 10.85
CA ALA A 440 -9.61 27.59 11.87
C ALA A 440 -8.35 27.44 12.74
N ARG A 441 -8.02 26.21 13.14
CA ARG A 441 -6.84 25.92 13.96
C ARG A 441 -5.55 26.23 13.21
N VAL A 442 -5.46 25.83 11.95
CA VAL A 442 -4.29 26.08 11.08
C VAL A 442 -4.07 27.59 10.91
N LEU A 443 -5.13 28.35 10.64
CA LEU A 443 -5.04 29.80 10.44
C LEU A 443 -4.70 30.56 11.72
N ILE A 444 -5.26 30.16 12.87
CA ILE A 444 -4.93 30.76 14.17
C ILE A 444 -3.44 30.56 14.48
N ASN A 445 -2.94 29.33 14.35
CA ASN A 445 -1.51 29.05 14.60
C ASN A 445 -0.60 29.83 13.64
N ALA A 446 -0.95 29.88 12.34
CA ALA A 446 -0.19 30.64 11.36
C ALA A 446 -0.17 32.15 11.69
N ALA A 447 -1.28 32.71 12.19
CA ALA A 447 -1.36 34.11 12.60
C ALA A 447 -0.55 34.40 13.87
N VAL A 448 -0.58 33.49 14.86
CA VAL A 448 0.18 33.62 16.12
C VAL A 448 1.68 33.55 15.87
N GLU A 449 2.11 32.64 15.01
CA GLU A 449 3.53 32.46 14.66
C GLU A 449 4.03 33.48 13.61
N GLY A 450 3.13 34.20 12.95
CA GLY A 450 3.47 35.09 11.84
C GLY A 450 4.05 34.33 10.64
N LYS A 451 3.51 33.14 10.31
CA LYS A 451 4.04 32.29 9.23
C LYS A 451 3.94 32.95 7.86
N GLU A 452 5.02 32.86 7.10
CA GLU A 452 5.07 33.25 5.69
C GLU A 452 4.99 32.02 4.79
N ASP A 453 4.08 32.03 3.80
CA ASP A 453 3.96 30.95 2.82
C ASP A 453 4.86 31.22 1.60
N LYS A 454 5.73 30.25 1.27
CA LYS A 454 6.67 30.36 0.15
C LYS A 454 6.10 29.91 -1.19
N LEU A 455 4.84 29.45 -1.25
CA LEU A 455 4.13 29.05 -2.48
C LEU A 455 4.93 28.04 -3.32
N ARG A 456 5.48 27.00 -2.67
CA ARG A 456 6.36 26.01 -3.32
C ARG A 456 5.61 24.80 -3.85
N GLY A 457 4.44 24.53 -3.31
CA GLY A 457 3.58 23.41 -3.65
C GLY A 457 2.61 23.72 -4.78
N LEU A 458 1.86 22.69 -5.17
CA LEU A 458 0.85 22.84 -6.22
C LEU A 458 -0.35 23.63 -5.72
N LYS A 459 -0.82 23.32 -4.50
CA LYS A 459 -2.11 23.80 -4.02
C LYS A 459 -2.11 25.27 -3.68
N GLU A 460 -1.07 25.78 -3.04
CA GLU A 460 -0.99 27.22 -2.74
C GLU A 460 -1.07 28.06 -4.02
N ASN A 461 -0.35 27.62 -5.06
CA ASN A 461 -0.34 28.31 -6.35
C ASN A 461 -1.71 28.25 -7.03
N VAL A 462 -2.44 27.14 -6.93
CA VAL A 462 -3.83 27.05 -7.41
C VAL A 462 -4.74 28.01 -6.63
N ILE A 463 -4.64 28.05 -5.29
CA ILE A 463 -5.49 28.89 -4.43
C ILE A 463 -5.31 30.38 -4.77
N ILE A 464 -4.09 30.84 -4.99
CA ILE A 464 -3.77 32.24 -5.30
C ILE A 464 -3.85 32.57 -6.81
N GLY A 465 -4.16 31.59 -7.67
CA GLY A 465 -4.27 31.81 -9.13
C GLY A 465 -2.93 32.00 -9.86
N LYS A 466 -1.83 31.44 -9.33
CA LYS A 466 -0.52 31.39 -9.99
C LYS A 466 -0.34 30.09 -10.78
N LEU A 467 0.65 30.09 -11.69
CA LEU A 467 1.07 28.86 -12.36
C LEU A 467 1.61 27.86 -11.34
N ILE A 468 1.15 26.61 -11.43
CA ILE A 468 1.66 25.55 -10.56
C ILE A 468 3.13 25.24 -10.88
N PRO A 469 3.97 24.92 -9.88
CA PRO A 469 5.38 24.60 -10.07
C PRO A 469 5.58 23.17 -10.59
N ALA A 470 4.85 22.76 -11.62
CA ALA A 470 4.95 21.46 -12.29
C ALA A 470 4.66 21.59 -13.79
N GLY A 471 5.11 20.60 -14.58
CA GLY A 471 4.93 20.56 -16.03
C GLY A 471 5.46 21.82 -16.71
N THR A 472 4.62 22.49 -17.50
CA THR A 472 4.97 23.74 -18.19
C THR A 472 5.20 24.92 -17.24
N GLY A 473 4.65 24.89 -16.03
CA GLY A 473 4.90 25.88 -14.99
C GLY A 473 6.17 25.62 -14.19
N TYR A 474 6.85 24.48 -14.40
CA TYR A 474 8.10 24.15 -13.74
C TYR A 474 9.23 25.04 -14.26
N LYS A 475 9.56 26.08 -13.50
CA LYS A 475 10.77 26.87 -13.72
C LYS A 475 11.90 26.20 -12.95
N LYS A 476 12.90 25.70 -13.66
CA LYS A 476 14.13 25.20 -13.03
C LYS A 476 14.69 26.34 -12.19
N ASP A 477 14.74 26.18 -10.87
CA ASP A 477 15.23 27.21 -9.95
C ASP A 477 16.55 27.75 -10.51
N LYS A 478 16.53 29.01 -10.99
CA LYS A 478 17.77 29.70 -11.39
C LYS A 478 18.54 29.89 -10.09
N LYS A 479 19.57 29.07 -9.91
CA LYS A 479 20.53 29.15 -8.81
C LYS A 479 21.05 30.57 -8.61
#